data_AF-A0A1F7PWJ7-F1
#
_entry.id   AF-A0A1F7PWJ7-F1
#
_cell.length_a   1.000
_cell.length_b   1.000
_cell.length_c   1.000
_cell.angle_alpha   90.00
_cell.angle_beta   90.00
_cell.angle_gamma   90.00
#
_symmetry.space_group_name_H-M   'P 1'
#
loop_
_entity.id
_entity.type
_entity.pdbx_description
1 polymer ?
#
loop_
_entity_poly.entity_id
_entity_poly.type
_entity_poly.pdbx_seq_one_letter_code
_entity_poly.pdbx_strand_id
1 'polypeptide(L)'
;MREFPRGADERAPATNDSALAVYLLVPYSRFVGPKAVKYVWSERVPAGARLASNYGLTQVRVLRSGAGSKGEWVEERVNVLEDWRTLFEDGGTPTPAGLGVLTDSDDTRSSAQGDYADFRACRG
;
A
#
# COMPACT_ATOMS: atom_id res chain seq x y z
N MET A 1 13.39 -1.40 3.88
CA MET A 1 12.95 -2.84 3.88
C MET A 1 14.17 -3.75 3.91
N ARG A 2 14.09 -4.85 4.66
CA ARG A 2 15.18 -5.83 4.83
C ARG A 2 14.87 -7.19 4.22
N GLU A 3 13.61 -7.54 4.04
CA GLU A 3 13.21 -8.84 3.48
C GLU A 3 11.83 -8.74 2.84
N PHE A 4 11.72 -9.20 1.59
CA PHE A 4 10.44 -9.43 0.92
C PHE A 4 9.88 -10.81 1.28
N PRO A 5 8.55 -10.95 1.40
CA PRO A 5 7.91 -12.27 1.47
C PRO A 5 8.28 -13.08 0.25
N ARG A 6 8.71 -14.33 0.48
CA ARG A 6 9.22 -15.18 -0.59
C ARG A 6 8.07 -15.51 -1.54
N GLY A 7 8.22 -15.15 -2.81
CA GLY A 7 7.18 -15.49 -3.77
C GLY A 7 6.07 -14.45 -3.86
N ALA A 8 6.19 -13.31 -3.19
CA ALA A 8 5.21 -12.24 -3.23
C ALA A 8 4.93 -11.76 -4.67
N ASP A 9 3.64 -11.59 -4.96
CA ASP A 9 3.11 -10.97 -6.16
C ASP A 9 1.69 -10.48 -5.86
N GLU A 10 1.55 -9.17 -5.63
CA GLU A 10 0.30 -8.53 -5.20
C GLU A 10 -0.81 -8.57 -6.26
N ARG A 11 -0.52 -9.08 -7.46
CA ARG A 11 -1.52 -9.30 -8.52
C ARG A 11 -2.38 -10.54 -8.26
N ALA A 12 -1.92 -11.47 -7.42
CA ALA A 12 -2.62 -12.72 -7.13
C ALA A 12 -2.96 -12.82 -5.64
N PRO A 13 -4.22 -13.14 -5.26
CA PRO A 13 -4.63 -13.22 -3.86
C PRO A 13 -3.81 -14.21 -3.02
N ALA A 14 -3.33 -15.30 -3.61
CA ALA A 14 -2.55 -16.32 -2.89
C ALA A 14 -1.10 -15.90 -2.58
N THR A 15 -0.67 -14.72 -3.04
CA THR A 15 0.70 -14.21 -2.89
C THR A 15 0.71 -12.71 -2.57
N ASN A 16 -0.38 -12.18 -2.01
CA ASN A 16 -0.61 -10.75 -1.85
C ASN A 16 0.00 -10.18 -0.56
N ASP A 17 1.27 -10.49 -0.34
CA ASP A 17 2.05 -9.99 0.78
C ASP A 17 3.00 -8.88 0.34
N SER A 18 3.26 -7.93 1.22
CA SER A 18 4.17 -6.81 0.99
C SER A 18 5.05 -6.56 2.22
N ALA A 19 6.35 -6.38 1.98
CA ALA A 19 7.28 -6.05 3.07
C ALA A 19 7.09 -4.63 3.62
N LEU A 20 6.54 -3.73 2.80
CA LEU A 20 6.18 -2.38 3.20
C LEU A 20 4.82 -2.03 2.62
N ALA A 21 3.85 -1.75 3.49
CA ALA A 21 2.58 -1.19 3.09
C ALA A 21 2.15 -0.05 4.02
N VAL A 22 1.72 1.06 3.42
CA VAL A 22 1.10 2.19 4.13
C VAL A 22 -0.30 2.42 3.58
N TYR A 23 -1.29 2.49 4.47
CA TYR A 23 -2.69 2.68 4.13
C TYR A 23 -3.14 4.07 4.53
N LEU A 24 -3.81 4.78 3.63
CA LEU A 24 -4.73 5.86 4.02
C LEU A 24 -6.12 5.25 4.21
N LEU A 25 -6.69 5.36 5.42
CA LEU A 25 -7.99 4.80 5.74
C LEU A 25 -9.07 5.87 5.72
N VAL A 26 -10.16 5.62 5.01
CA VAL A 26 -11.32 6.52 4.90
C VAL A 26 -12.57 5.78 5.37
N PRO A 27 -13.27 6.27 6.41
CA PRO A 27 -14.53 5.67 6.86
C PRO A 27 -15.52 5.60 5.70
N TYR A 28 -16.13 4.43 5.51
CA TYR A 28 -17.06 4.21 4.40
C TYR A 28 -18.33 3.49 4.86
N SER A 29 -18.22 2.29 5.43
CA SER A 29 -19.38 1.52 5.90
C SER A 29 -19.05 0.72 7.15
N ARG A 30 -20.04 0.58 8.04
CA ARG A 30 -19.94 -0.30 9.22
C ARG A 30 -20.13 -1.79 8.87
N PHE A 31 -20.64 -2.09 7.69
CA PHE A 31 -20.92 -3.47 7.26
C PHE A 31 -19.80 -4.08 6.41
N VAL A 32 -19.21 -3.29 5.49
CA VAL A 32 -18.16 -3.76 4.58
C VAL A 32 -16.78 -3.19 4.89
N GLY A 33 -16.68 -2.28 5.88
CA GLY A 33 -15.43 -1.69 6.32
C GLY A 33 -15.07 -0.35 5.63
N PRO A 34 -13.87 0.17 5.91
CA PRO A 34 -13.38 1.41 5.31
C PRO A 34 -12.96 1.20 3.86
N LYS A 35 -12.89 2.31 3.11
CA LYS A 35 -12.11 2.38 1.88
C LYS A 35 -10.66 2.71 2.22
N ALA A 36 -9.73 2.26 1.39
CA ALA A 36 -8.31 2.50 1.61
C ALA A 36 -7.52 2.71 0.31
N VAL A 37 -6.52 3.58 0.39
CA VAL A 37 -5.41 3.61 -0.58
C VAL A 37 -4.21 2.95 0.08
N LYS A 38 -3.73 1.83 -0.47
CA LYS A 38 -2.56 1.07 -0.02
C LYS A 38 -1.37 1.42 -0.91
N TYR A 39 -0.30 1.96 -0.33
CA TYR A 39 0.96 2.18 -1.00
C TYR A 39 1.92 1.06 -0.64
N VAL A 40 2.52 0.39 -1.64
CA VAL A 40 3.38 -0.77 -1.39
C VAL A 40 4.74 -0.64 -2.04
N TRP A 41 5.73 -1.30 -1.44
CA TRP A 41 6.90 -1.77 -2.16
C TRP A 41 6.68 -3.23 -2.53
N SER A 42 6.88 -3.55 -3.81
CA SER A 42 6.70 -4.92 -4.33
C SER A 42 8.04 -5.53 -4.73
N GLU A 43 8.17 -6.85 -4.60
CA GLU A 43 9.32 -7.57 -5.15
C GLU A 43 9.24 -7.63 -6.69
N ARG A 44 8.04 -7.75 -7.26
CA ARG A 44 7.83 -8.14 -8.67
C ARG A 44 6.93 -7.24 -9.47
N VAL A 45 5.93 -6.64 -8.83
CA VAL A 45 4.97 -5.79 -9.52
C VAL A 45 5.68 -4.46 -9.86
N PRO A 46 5.64 -3.99 -11.12
CA PRO A 46 6.32 -2.77 -11.52
C PRO A 46 5.88 -1.53 -10.73
N ALA A 47 6.81 -0.62 -10.47
CA ALA A 47 6.48 0.67 -9.87
C ALA A 47 5.51 1.45 -10.76
N GLY A 48 4.54 2.14 -10.13
CA GLY A 48 3.46 2.84 -10.80
C GLY A 48 2.24 1.97 -11.14
N ALA A 49 2.33 0.64 -10.98
CA ALA A 49 1.18 -0.23 -11.16
C ALA A 49 0.06 0.10 -10.16
N ARG A 50 -1.18 -0.08 -10.63
CA ARG A 50 -2.42 0.11 -9.87
C ARG A 50 -3.15 -1.22 -9.80
N LEU A 51 -3.49 -1.65 -8.60
CA LEU A 51 -4.21 -2.89 -8.34
C LEU A 51 -5.42 -2.60 -7.46
N ALA A 52 -6.35 -3.55 -7.36
CA ALA A 52 -7.48 -3.46 -6.46
C ALA A 52 -7.62 -4.76 -5.68
N SER A 53 -8.01 -4.64 -4.41
CA SER A 53 -8.34 -5.76 -3.54
C SER A 53 -9.57 -5.43 -2.69
N ASN A 54 -10.00 -6.38 -1.86
CA ASN A 54 -11.17 -6.24 -0.99
C ASN A 54 -12.42 -5.74 -1.75
N TYR A 55 -12.73 -6.37 -2.88
CA TYR A 55 -13.85 -6.01 -3.75
C TYR A 55 -13.87 -4.53 -4.18
N GLY A 56 -12.68 -3.94 -4.38
CA GLY A 56 -12.52 -2.56 -4.83
C GLY A 56 -12.53 -1.52 -3.70
N LEU A 57 -12.71 -1.92 -2.45
CA LEU A 57 -12.61 -1.03 -1.29
C LEU A 57 -11.16 -0.62 -1.00
N THR A 58 -10.20 -1.45 -1.40
CA THR A 58 -8.77 -1.14 -1.26
C THR A 58 -8.15 -0.97 -2.64
N GLN A 59 -7.65 0.22 -2.92
CA GLN A 59 -6.91 0.53 -4.13
C GLN A 59 -5.42 0.56 -3.80
N VAL A 60 -4.61 -0.16 -4.58
CA VAL A 60 -3.18 -0.33 -4.32
C VAL A 60 -2.37 0.42 -5.37
N ARG A 61 -1.36 1.18 -4.94
CA ARG A 61 -0.35 1.80 -5.80
C ARG A 61 1.03 1.31 -5.43
N VAL A 62 1.75 0.75 -6.40
CA VAL A 62 3.13 0.30 -6.20
C VAL A 62 4.05 1.51 -6.33
N LEU A 63 4.78 1.84 -5.26
CA LEU A 63 5.73 2.96 -5.26
C LEU A 63 7.11 2.53 -5.75
N ARG A 64 7.55 1.34 -5.34
CA ARG A 64 8.84 0.76 -5.75
C ARG A 64 8.70 -0.72 -6.06
N SER A 65 9.61 -1.18 -6.92
CA SER A 65 9.69 -2.56 -7.36
C SER A 65 11.13 -3.06 -7.28
N GLY A 66 11.28 -4.32 -6.87
CA GLY A 66 12.57 -5.01 -6.79
C GLY A 66 13.39 -4.65 -5.55
N ALA A 67 14.54 -5.31 -5.41
CA ALA A 67 15.37 -5.28 -4.20
C ALA A 67 16.45 -4.17 -4.19
N GLY A 68 16.40 -3.21 -5.13
CA GLY A 68 17.47 -2.22 -5.32
C GLY A 68 17.73 -1.32 -4.11
N SER A 69 16.71 -1.01 -3.31
CA SER A 69 16.81 -0.18 -2.09
C SER A 69 16.75 -1.00 -0.80
N LYS A 70 17.14 -2.28 -0.85
CA LYS A 70 17.15 -3.15 0.33
C LYS A 70 18.19 -2.67 1.35
N GLY A 71 17.77 -2.53 2.60
CA GLY A 71 18.61 -2.05 3.70
C GLY A 71 18.78 -0.52 3.77
N GLU A 72 18.20 0.23 2.83
CA GLU A 72 18.30 1.68 2.78
C GLU A 72 17.05 2.36 3.37
N TRP A 73 17.25 3.54 3.96
CA TRP A 73 16.16 4.46 4.27
C TRP A 73 15.83 5.28 3.03
N VAL A 74 14.56 5.33 2.68
CA VAL A 74 14.09 6.01 1.47
C VAL A 74 12.85 6.81 1.81
N GLU A 75 12.83 8.09 1.42
CA GLU A 75 11.65 8.94 1.56
C GLU A 75 10.68 8.67 0.39
N GLU A 76 9.41 8.48 0.73
CA GLU A 76 8.31 8.44 -0.24
C GLU A 76 7.42 9.66 -0.07
N ARG A 77 7.03 10.25 -1.19
CA ARG A 77 6.07 11.36 -1.22
C ARG A 77 5.02 11.11 -2.28
N VAL A 78 3.76 11.19 -1.87
CA VAL A 78 2.59 10.92 -2.73
C VAL A 78 1.56 12.03 -2.60
N ASN A 79 0.82 12.27 -3.69
CA ASN A 79 -0.36 13.14 -3.67
C ASN A 79 -1.59 12.28 -3.44
N VAL A 80 -1.94 12.07 -2.17
CA VAL A 80 -3.01 11.15 -1.79
C VAL A 80 -4.39 11.59 -2.30
N LEU A 81 -4.64 12.89 -2.43
CA LEU A 81 -5.91 13.40 -2.97
C LEU A 81 -6.07 13.07 -4.45
N GLU A 82 -5.00 13.24 -5.24
CA GLU A 82 -4.99 12.90 -6.65
C GLU A 82 -5.07 11.39 -6.87
N ASP A 83 -4.32 10.61 -6.08
CA ASP A 83 -4.40 9.16 -6.09
C ASP A 83 -5.81 8.68 -5.75
N TRP A 84 -6.45 9.24 -4.72
CA TRP A 84 -7.82 8.91 -4.34
C TRP A 84 -8.80 9.12 -5.51
N ARG A 85 -8.78 10.33 -6.09
CA ARG A 85 -9.67 10.68 -7.21
C ARG A 85 -9.48 9.77 -8.41
N THR A 86 -8.23 9.43 -8.70
CA THR A 86 -7.88 8.61 -9.85
C THR A 86 -8.21 7.14 -9.63
N LEU A 87 -7.96 6.60 -8.43
CA LEU A 87 -8.11 5.17 -8.13
C LEU A 87 -9.56 4.77 -7.84
N PHE A 88 -10.34 5.66 -7.21
CA PHE A 88 -11.74 5.40 -6.89
C PHE A 88 -12.72 6.00 -7.90
N GLU A 89 -12.22 6.70 -8.93
CA GLU A 89 -13.01 7.45 -9.91
C GLU A 89 -14.06 8.38 -9.22
N ASP A 90 -13.68 8.88 -8.05
CA ASP A 90 -14.51 9.69 -7.17
C ASP A 90 -14.04 11.14 -7.24
N GLY A 91 -14.93 12.07 -7.63
CA GLY A 91 -14.61 13.50 -7.68
C GLY A 91 -14.48 14.15 -6.30
N GLY A 92 -14.89 13.46 -5.23
CA GLY A 92 -14.89 13.94 -3.87
C GLY A 92 -13.48 14.11 -3.26
N THR A 93 -13.44 14.88 -2.18
CA THR A 93 -12.29 14.95 -1.29
C THR A 93 -12.56 14.01 -0.11
N PRO A 94 -11.77 12.95 0.11
CA PRO A 94 -11.98 12.06 1.24
C PRO A 94 -11.68 12.77 2.57
N THR A 95 -12.29 12.26 3.64
CA THR A 95 -11.92 12.61 5.03
C THR A 95 -11.18 11.42 5.64
N PRO A 96 -9.83 11.41 5.66
CA PRO A 96 -9.08 10.31 6.23
C PRO A 96 -9.30 10.20 7.75
N ALA A 97 -9.43 8.98 8.25
CA ALA A 97 -9.43 8.70 9.68
C ALA A 97 -8.02 8.50 10.23
N GLY A 98 -7.06 8.10 9.39
CA GLY A 98 -5.69 7.89 9.81
C GLY A 98 -4.85 7.11 8.81
N LEU A 99 -3.64 6.79 9.24
CA LEU A 99 -2.70 5.93 8.53
C LEU A 99 -2.62 4.57 9.21
N GLY A 100 -2.55 3.51 8.40
CA GLY A 100 -2.18 2.17 8.83
C GLY A 100 -0.84 1.75 8.22
N VAL A 101 -0.07 0.93 8.92
CA VAL A 101 1.11 0.27 8.37
C VAL A 101 0.96 -1.24 8.51
N LEU A 102 1.42 -1.99 7.51
CA LEU A 102 1.40 -3.44 7.57
C LEU A 102 2.63 -4.01 6.86
N THR A 103 3.30 -4.90 7.57
CA THR A 103 4.27 -5.82 6.99
C THR A 103 3.64 -7.20 7.09
N ASP A 104 3.20 -7.76 5.96
CA ASP A 104 2.48 -9.03 5.87
C ASP A 104 3.31 -10.09 5.11
N SER A 105 3.06 -11.36 5.45
CA SER A 105 3.76 -12.53 4.89
C SER A 105 2.95 -13.83 5.06
N ASP A 106 1.65 -13.70 5.35
CA ASP A 106 0.78 -14.82 5.70
C ASP A 106 0.30 -15.59 4.47
N ASP A 107 0.01 -14.91 3.36
CA ASP A 107 -0.43 -15.58 2.11
C ASP A 107 0.69 -16.47 1.54
N THR A 108 1.91 -15.95 1.53
CA THR A 108 3.14 -16.65 1.11
C THR A 108 3.66 -17.62 2.17
N ARG A 109 3.13 -17.57 3.41
CA ARG A 109 3.58 -18.38 4.56
C ARG A 109 5.08 -18.29 4.77
N SER A 110 5.61 -17.07 4.70
CA SER A 110 7.05 -16.82 4.72
C SER A 110 7.41 -15.79 5.80
N SER A 111 8.36 -14.90 5.51
CA SER A 111 8.83 -13.86 6.40
C SER A 111 8.97 -12.55 5.63
N ALA A 112 8.67 -11.44 6.30
CA ALA A 112 8.86 -10.11 5.77
C ALA A 112 9.39 -9.17 6.85
N GLN A 113 10.26 -8.22 6.44
CA GLN A 113 10.86 -7.26 7.35
C GLN A 113 10.88 -5.86 6.73
N GLY A 114 10.11 -4.96 7.33
CA GLY A 114 9.97 -3.56 6.92
C GLY A 114 10.10 -2.64 8.13
N ASP A 115 10.90 -1.60 7.99
CA ASP A 115 11.07 -0.52 8.96
C ASP A 115 10.38 0.74 8.41
N TYR A 116 9.69 1.50 9.28
CA TYR A 116 8.97 2.72 8.91
C TYR A 116 9.32 3.85 9.89
N ALA A 117 9.42 5.07 9.40
CA ALA A 117 9.68 6.25 10.22
C ALA A 117 9.17 7.53 9.53
N ASP A 118 9.17 8.63 10.29
CA ASP A 118 9.03 10.01 9.78
C ASP A 118 7.79 10.31 8.93
N PHE A 119 6.63 9.78 9.34
CA PHE A 119 5.36 10.07 8.69
C PHE A 119 4.98 11.56 8.81
N ARG A 120 4.65 12.18 7.67
CA ARG A 120 4.21 13.57 7.60
C ARG A 120 2.96 13.70 6.74
N ALA A 121 1.96 14.40 7.26
CA ALA A 121 0.80 14.86 6.49
C ALA A 121 1.00 16.35 6.18
N CYS A 122 1.19 16.68 4.91
CA CYS A 122 1.38 18.06 4.46
C CYS A 122 0.13 18.56 3.74
N ARG A 123 -0.28 19.80 4.01
CA ARG A 123 -1.15 20.54 3.09
C ARG A 123 -0.26 21.12 2.00
N GLY A 124 -0.62 20.88 0.75
CA GLY A 124 0.03 21.50 -0.41
C GLY A 124 -0.22 22.99 -0.46
#